data_AF-A0A938NY21-F1
#
_entry.id   AF-A0A938NY21-F1
#
_cell.length_a   1.000
_cell.length_b   1.000
_cell.length_c   1.000
_cell.angle_alpha   90.00
_cell.angle_beta   90.00
_cell.angle_gamma   90.00
#
_symmetry.space_group_name_H-M   'P 1'
#
loop_
_entity.id
_entity.type
_entity.pdbx_description
1 polymer ?
#
loop_
_entity_poly.entity_id
_entity_poly.type
_entity_poly.pdbx_seq_one_letter_code
_entity_poly.pdbx_strand_id
1 'polypeptide(L)'
;MQERIVEIILFLVNELKSNKQLSEVDVSLLTDSGYTPTEISTAFSWLFERLSIGQQLVSEERDTRLSHRVLHEAEKMIVTPEAYGYLLQCRQLGLLSNADIETIIEKIMAAGFSTVGVPEMKSFVAGVLLDSGNQPRMSGRISLNSTDTIH
;
A
#
# COMPACT_ATOMS: atom_id res chain seq x y z
N MET A 1 -7.11 13.07 -5.12
CA MET A 1 -7.57 11.96 -5.98
C MET A 1 -6.96 10.64 -5.54
N GLN A 2 -5.62 10.50 -5.51
CA GLN A 2 -4.96 9.26 -5.12
C GLN A 2 -5.27 8.80 -3.68
N GLU A 3 -5.41 9.73 -2.74
CA GLU A 3 -5.78 9.45 -1.34
C GLU A 3 -7.14 8.75 -1.22
N ARG A 4 -8.13 9.16 -2.03
CA ARG A 4 -9.48 8.57 -2.02
C ARG A 4 -9.45 7.12 -2.49
N ILE A 5 -8.59 6.80 -3.46
CA ILE A 5 -8.39 5.43 -3.95
C ILE A 5 -7.80 4.55 -2.84
N VAL A 6 -6.83 5.07 -2.08
CA VAL A 6 -6.27 4.35 -0.92
C VAL A 6 -7.30 4.11 0.17
N GLU A 7 -8.18 5.07 0.44
CA GLU A 7 -9.27 4.90 1.40
C GLU A 7 -10.23 3.79 0.98
N ILE A 8 -10.57 3.71 -0.31
CA ILE A 8 -11.36 2.59 -0.86
C ILE A 8 -10.59 1.27 -0.68
N ILE A 9 -9.30 1.22 -1.02
CA ILE A 9 -8.47 0.01 -0.85
C ILE A 9 -8.44 -0.44 0.61
N LEU A 10 -8.27 0.50 1.56
CA LEU A 10 -8.26 0.24 2.99
C LEU A 10 -9.57 -0.41 3.45
N PHE A 11 -10.69 0.14 2.98
CA PHE A 11 -12.02 -0.39 3.24
C PHE A 11 -12.17 -1.81 2.68
N LEU A 12 -11.82 -2.04 1.42
CA LEU A 12 -11.92 -3.35 0.77
C LEU A 12 -11.08 -4.42 1.47
N VAL A 13 -9.85 -4.10 1.87
CA VAL A 13 -8.98 -5.04 2.58
C VAL A 13 -9.52 -5.37 3.97
N ASN A 14 -10.11 -4.40 4.66
CA ASN A 14 -10.76 -4.63 5.95
C ASN A 14 -11.99 -5.55 5.83
N GLU A 15 -12.80 -5.39 4.79
CA GLU A 15 -13.93 -6.27 4.50
C GLU A 15 -13.46 -7.69 4.14
N LEU A 16 -12.39 -7.83 3.35
CA LEU A 16 -11.80 -9.12 2.98
C LEU A 16 -11.25 -9.88 4.20
N LYS A 17 -10.62 -9.17 5.15
CA LYS A 17 -10.18 -9.76 6.42
C LYS A 17 -11.33 -10.21 7.31
N SER A 18 -12.51 -9.63 7.15
CA SER A 18 -13.74 -10.01 7.86
C SER A 18 -14.45 -11.21 7.20
N ASN A 19 -13.73 -11.94 6.33
CA ASN A 19 -14.16 -13.17 5.66
C ASN A 19 -15.31 -12.99 4.64
N LYS A 20 -15.51 -11.76 4.14
CA LYS A 20 -16.43 -11.49 3.02
C LYS A 20 -15.68 -11.66 1.70
N GLN A 21 -16.35 -12.27 0.72
CA GLN A 21 -15.81 -12.32 -0.64
C GLN A 21 -15.85 -10.92 -1.26
N LEU A 22 -14.85 -10.59 -2.09
CA LEU A 22 -14.79 -9.27 -2.74
C LEU A 22 -16.03 -8.98 -3.60
N SER A 23 -16.70 -10.02 -4.10
CA SER A 23 -17.97 -9.98 -4.83
C SER A 23 -19.18 -9.61 -3.98
N GLU A 24 -19.10 -9.76 -2.66
CA GLU A 24 -20.16 -9.45 -1.70
C GLU A 24 -20.02 -8.04 -1.10
N VAL A 25 -18.95 -7.33 -1.44
CA VAL A 25 -18.75 -5.96 -0.99
C VAL A 25 -19.74 -5.04 -1.69
N ASP A 26 -20.57 -4.36 -0.90
CA ASP A 26 -21.57 -3.46 -1.42
C ASP A 26 -20.95 -2.15 -1.92
N VAL A 27 -20.83 -2.05 -3.25
CA VAL A 27 -20.31 -0.87 -3.95
C VAL A 27 -21.26 0.33 -3.84
N SER A 28 -22.52 0.09 -3.49
CA SER A 28 -23.53 1.14 -3.31
C SER A 28 -23.14 2.07 -2.15
N LEU A 29 -22.58 1.53 -1.07
CA LEU A 29 -22.10 2.31 0.08
C LEU A 29 -20.99 3.31 -0.30
N LEU A 30 -20.10 2.91 -1.21
CA LEU A 30 -19.02 3.77 -1.72
C LEU A 30 -19.58 4.85 -2.65
N THR A 31 -20.57 4.49 -3.46
CA THR A 31 -21.24 5.45 -4.36
C THR A 31 -22.02 6.50 -3.57
N ASP A 32 -22.76 6.07 -2.53
CA ASP A 32 -23.51 6.94 -1.62
C ASP A 32 -22.60 7.85 -0.78
N SER A 33 -21.38 7.39 -0.50
CA SER A 33 -20.34 8.19 0.16
C SER A 33 -19.69 9.24 -0.76
N GLY A 34 -20.11 9.31 -2.03
CA GLY A 34 -19.66 10.31 -2.99
C GLY A 34 -18.32 9.98 -3.66
N TYR A 35 -17.94 8.70 -3.74
CA TYR A 35 -16.82 8.26 -4.58
C TYR A 35 -17.25 8.08 -6.03
N THR A 36 -16.37 8.42 -6.95
CA THR A 36 -16.65 8.26 -8.38
C THR A 36 -16.52 6.80 -8.81
N PRO A 37 -17.29 6.34 -9.82
CA PRO A 37 -17.14 4.99 -10.35
C PRO A 37 -15.71 4.70 -10.84
N THR A 38 -15.02 5.72 -11.35
CA THR A 38 -13.63 5.62 -11.78
C THR A 38 -12.71 5.32 -10.60
N GLU A 39 -12.82 6.04 -9.49
CA GLU A 39 -11.99 5.80 -8.29
C GLU A 39 -12.21 4.40 -7.71
N ILE A 40 -13.47 3.98 -7.65
CA ILE A 40 -13.85 2.63 -7.21
C ILE A 40 -13.21 1.58 -8.12
N SER A 41 -13.39 1.70 -9.44
CA SER A 41 -12.85 0.74 -10.40
C SER A 41 -11.32 0.63 -10.31
N THR A 42 -10.61 1.76 -10.16
CA THR A 42 -9.15 1.76 -10.00
C THR A 42 -8.71 1.04 -8.73
N ALA A 43 -9.40 1.26 -7.61
CA ALA A 43 -9.11 0.57 -6.35
C ALA A 43 -9.31 -0.95 -6.47
N PHE A 44 -10.42 -1.39 -7.08
CA PHE A 44 -10.68 -2.81 -7.32
C PHE A 44 -9.65 -3.44 -8.26
N SER A 45 -9.27 -2.76 -9.35
CA SER A 45 -8.24 -3.25 -10.27
C SER A 45 -6.89 -3.41 -9.58
N TRP A 46 -6.46 -2.43 -8.77
CA TRP A 46 -5.22 -2.51 -8.00
C TRP A 46 -5.25 -3.68 -7.01
N LEU A 47 -6.37 -3.86 -6.30
CA LEU A 47 -6.52 -4.94 -5.33
C LEU A 47 -6.49 -6.32 -6.00
N PHE A 48 -7.17 -6.46 -7.14
CA PHE A 48 -7.18 -7.68 -7.93
C PHE A 48 -5.79 -8.04 -8.46
N GLU A 49 -5.03 -7.05 -8.93
CA GLU A 49 -3.64 -7.24 -9.38
C GLU A 49 -2.75 -7.73 -8.21
N ARG A 50 -2.86 -7.10 -7.03
CA ARG A 50 -2.13 -7.54 -5.83
C ARG A 50 -2.47 -8.97 -5.42
N LEU A 51 -3.75 -9.36 -5.45
CA LEU A 51 -4.19 -10.73 -5.18
C LEU A 51 -3.66 -11.71 -6.24
N SER A 52 -3.68 -11.32 -7.51
CA SER A 52 -3.25 -12.16 -8.65
C SER A 52 -1.76 -12.45 -8.64
N ILE A 53 -0.94 -11.53 -8.12
CA ILE A 53 0.52 -11.70 -7.95
C ILE A 53 0.85 -12.68 -6.81
N GLY A 54 -0.15 -13.22 -6.10
CA GLY A 54 0.04 -14.10 -4.95
C GLY A 54 0.62 -13.35 -3.74
N GLN A 55 0.55 -12.01 -3.75
CA GLN A 55 0.98 -11.20 -2.64
C GLN A 55 -0.09 -11.28 -1.56
N GLN A 56 0.27 -11.91 -0.46
CA GLN A 56 -0.66 -12.26 0.60
C GLN A 56 -1.09 -11.01 1.38
N LEU A 57 -2.13 -10.33 0.90
CA LEU A 57 -2.76 -9.17 1.54
C LEU A 57 -3.37 -9.54 2.91
N VAL A 58 -3.66 -10.82 3.12
CA VAL A 58 -4.11 -11.38 4.39
C VAL A 58 -3.03 -12.33 4.88
N SER A 59 -2.04 -11.79 5.59
CA SER A 59 -1.01 -12.60 6.24
C SER A 59 -1.70 -13.50 7.28
N GLU A 60 -1.84 -14.79 6.95
CA GLU A 60 -2.13 -15.83 7.93
C GLU A 60 -0.86 -16.01 8.77
N GLU A 61 -0.75 -15.29 9.87
CA GLU A 61 0.00 -15.63 11.10
C GLU A 61 1.45 -16.19 10.99
N ARG A 62 2.13 -16.09 9.85
CA ARG A 62 3.41 -16.80 9.61
C ARG A 62 4.65 -15.93 9.50
N ASP A 63 4.66 -14.78 10.16
CA ASP A 63 5.94 -14.18 10.53
C ASP A 63 5.89 -13.61 11.95
N THR A 64 6.12 -14.49 12.92
CA THR A 64 6.25 -14.16 14.35
C THR A 64 7.50 -13.32 14.65
N ARG A 65 8.23 -12.85 13.63
CA ARG A 65 9.26 -11.80 13.75
C ARG A 65 8.71 -10.44 13.32
N LEU A 66 7.54 -10.07 13.86
CA LEU A 66 6.96 -8.72 13.78
C LEU A 66 7.86 -7.72 14.53
N SER A 67 9.06 -7.44 14.03
CA SER A 67 9.83 -6.29 14.48
C SER A 67 9.05 -5.06 14.08
N HIS A 68 8.47 -4.38 15.07
CA HIS A 68 7.90 -3.05 14.88
C HIS A 68 9.06 -2.07 14.83
N ARG A 69 9.16 -1.31 13.74
CA ARG A 69 10.14 -0.23 13.65
C ARG A 69 9.79 0.82 14.69
N VAL A 70 10.67 1.05 15.64
CA VAL A 70 10.54 2.14 16.61
C VAL A 70 11.11 3.41 15.98
N LEU A 71 10.33 4.48 15.98
CA LEU A 71 10.78 5.77 15.48
C LEU A 71 11.95 6.31 16.31
N HIS A 72 12.94 6.89 15.64
CA HIS A 72 14.00 7.64 16.27
C HIS A 72 13.47 8.99 16.81
N GLU A 73 14.13 9.57 17.81
CA GLU A 73 13.71 10.84 18.43
C GLU A 73 13.50 11.98 17.42
N ALA A 74 14.35 12.10 16.40
CA ALA A 74 14.19 13.10 15.34
C ALA A 74 12.93 12.86 14.50
N GLU A 75 12.58 11.60 14.23
CA GLU A 75 11.37 11.23 13.50
C GLU A 75 10.12 11.49 14.34
N LYS A 76 10.17 11.24 15.66
CA LYS A 76 9.07 11.55 16.59
C LYS A 76 8.77 13.04 16.73
N MET A 77 9.77 13.90 16.54
CA MET A 77 9.56 15.36 16.55
C MET A 77 8.76 15.84 15.32
N ILE A 78 8.84 15.11 14.21
CA ILE A 78 8.21 15.49 12.95
C ILE A 78 6.89 14.74 12.77
N VAL A 79 6.86 13.43 13.01
CA VAL A 79 5.68 12.59 12.78
C VAL A 79 4.80 12.56 14.02
N THR A 80 3.56 13.02 13.87
CA THR A 80 2.57 12.97 14.94
C THR A 80 2.19 11.53 15.31
N PRO A 81 1.83 11.26 16.59
CA PRO A 81 1.40 9.92 17.01
C PRO A 81 0.24 9.36 16.19
N GLU A 82 -0.70 10.21 15.79
CA GLU A 82 -1.86 9.86 14.97
C GLU A 82 -1.45 9.44 13.55
N ALA A 83 -0.51 10.16 12.94
CA ALA A 83 0.04 9.82 11.63
C ALA A 83 0.80 8.48 11.68
N TYR A 84 1.57 8.24 12.74
CA TYR A 84 2.24 6.97 12.92
C TYR A 84 1.27 5.81 13.17
N GLY A 85 0.18 6.05 13.91
CA GLY A 85 -0.91 5.09 14.09
C GLY A 85 -1.55 4.66 12.76
N TYR A 86 -1.76 5.61 11.84
CA TYR A 86 -2.24 5.32 10.49
C TYR A 86 -1.28 4.40 9.71
N LEU A 87 0.03 4.67 9.75
CA LEU A 87 1.05 3.80 9.14
C LEU A 87 0.98 2.36 9.70
N LEU A 88 0.85 2.24 11.02
CA LEU A 88 0.76 0.94 11.68
C LEU A 88 -0.52 0.19 11.28
N GLN A 89 -1.64 0.89 11.12
CA GLN A 89 -2.89 0.30 10.61
C GLN A 89 -2.70 -0.24 9.19
N CYS A 90 -2.12 0.54 8.28
CA CYS A 90 -1.85 0.09 6.92
C CYS A 90 -0.92 -1.15 6.89
N ARG A 91 0.08 -1.20 7.75
CA ARG A 91 0.95 -2.37 7.92
C ARG A 91 0.17 -3.59 8.43
N GLN A 92 -0.64 -3.41 9.47
CA GLN A 92 -1.43 -4.50 10.05
C GLN A 92 -2.42 -5.07 9.04
N LEU A 93 -2.93 -4.24 8.13
CA LEU A 93 -3.79 -4.65 7.02
C LEU A 93 -3.03 -5.31 5.88
N GLY A 94 -1.69 -5.40 5.93
CA GLY A 94 -0.88 -6.02 4.88
C GLY A 94 -0.71 -5.15 3.64
N LEU A 95 -1.12 -3.87 3.70
CA LEU A 95 -0.94 -2.91 2.59
C LEU A 95 0.51 -2.46 2.47
N LEU A 96 1.21 -2.35 3.60
CA LEU A 96 2.59 -1.90 3.68
C LEU A 96 3.47 -2.97 4.32
N SER A 97 4.62 -3.20 3.70
CA SER A 97 5.74 -3.94 4.28
C SER A 97 6.62 -3.05 5.16
N ASN A 98 7.54 -3.66 5.91
CA ASN A 98 8.52 -2.88 6.67
C ASN A 98 9.39 -1.98 5.76
N ALA A 99 9.73 -2.46 4.56
CA ALA A 99 10.51 -1.69 3.59
C ALA A 99 9.72 -0.47 3.07
N ASP A 100 8.40 -0.61 2.91
CA ASP A 100 7.53 0.50 2.52
C ASP A 100 7.48 1.56 3.62
N ILE A 101 7.41 1.15 4.89
CA ILE A 101 7.46 2.07 6.04
C ILE A 101 8.81 2.81 6.08
N GLU A 102 9.94 2.11 5.88
CA GLU A 102 11.25 2.74 5.74
C GLU A 102 11.26 3.83 4.67
N THR A 103 10.82 3.47 3.47
CA THR A 103 10.75 4.37 2.33
C THR A 103 9.87 5.60 2.61
N ILE A 104 8.72 5.42 3.28
CA ILE A 104 7.81 6.52 3.61
C ILE A 104 8.47 7.49 4.59
N ILE A 105 9.07 6.98 5.67
CA ILE A 105 9.72 7.84 6.67
C ILE A 105 10.93 8.55 6.06
N GLU A 106 11.75 7.88 5.26
CA GLU A 106 12.87 8.51 4.55
C GLU A 106 12.39 9.66 3.65
N LYS A 107 11.31 9.45 2.89
CA LYS A 107 10.71 10.49 2.04
C LYS A 107 10.18 11.67 2.84
N ILE A 108 9.55 11.43 3.99
CA ILE A 108 9.08 12.48 4.89
C ILE A 108 10.26 13.31 5.41
N MET A 109 11.31 12.65 5.88
CA MET A 109 12.51 13.31 6.39
C MET A 109 13.21 14.12 5.31
N ALA A 110 13.32 13.58 4.09
CA ALA A 110 13.94 14.25 2.95
C ALA A 110 13.13 15.46 2.45
N ALA A 111 11.80 15.42 2.57
CA ALA A 111 10.93 16.50 2.15
C ALA A 111 10.96 17.73 3.07
N GLY A 112 11.59 17.62 4.26
CA GLY A 112 11.84 18.77 5.14
C GLY A 112 10.59 19.31 5.83
N PHE A 113 9.59 18.46 6.07
CA PHE A 113 8.39 18.86 6.82
C PHE A 113 8.76 19.22 8.26
N SER A 114 8.13 20.28 8.79
CA SER A 114 8.24 20.66 10.20
C SER A 114 7.43 19.72 11.09
N THR A 115 6.24 19.36 10.63
CA THR A 115 5.34 18.39 11.27
C THR A 115 4.53 17.64 10.22
N VAL A 116 4.27 16.36 10.42
CA VAL A 116 3.48 15.50 9.54
C VAL A 116 2.28 14.96 10.31
N GLY A 117 1.10 15.35 9.85
CA GLY A 117 -0.18 14.86 10.32
C GLY A 117 -0.68 13.65 9.53
N VAL A 118 -1.87 13.20 9.88
CA VAL A 118 -2.59 12.16 9.13
C VAL A 118 -2.79 12.51 7.64
N PRO A 119 -3.19 13.75 7.24
CA PRO A 119 -3.43 14.03 5.83
C PRO A 119 -2.15 13.91 4.99
N GLU A 120 -1.04 14.47 5.44
CA GLU A 120 0.24 14.35 4.72
C GLU A 120 0.69 12.88 4.64
N MET A 121 0.54 12.14 5.75
CA MET A 121 0.86 10.72 5.78
C MET A 121 0.06 9.90 4.76
N LYS A 122 -1.24 10.19 4.61
CA LYS A 122 -2.08 9.54 3.58
C LYS A 122 -1.54 9.78 2.18
N SER A 123 -1.08 11.00 1.87
CA SER A 123 -0.49 11.32 0.56
C SER A 123 0.78 10.50 0.30
N PHE A 124 1.65 10.35 1.31
CA PHE A 124 2.87 9.53 1.20
C PHE A 124 2.57 8.05 1.01
N VAL A 125 1.64 7.51 1.80
CA VAL A 125 1.17 6.12 1.69
C VAL A 125 0.57 5.87 0.29
N ALA A 126 -0.24 6.80 -0.22
CA ALA A 126 -0.80 6.70 -1.56
C ALA A 126 0.27 6.69 -2.65
N GLY A 127 1.27 7.56 -2.53
CA GLY A 127 2.41 7.57 -3.43
C GLY A 127 3.10 6.21 -3.49
N VAL A 128 3.42 5.62 -2.34
CA VAL A 128 4.14 4.32 -2.30
C VAL A 128 3.27 3.17 -2.81
N LEU A 129 2.00 3.11 -2.42
CA LEU A 129 1.09 2.03 -2.85
C LEU A 129 0.85 2.02 -4.36
N LEU A 130 0.70 3.20 -4.96
CA LEU A 130 0.44 3.34 -6.40
C LEU A 130 1.72 3.22 -7.23
N ASP A 131 2.86 3.71 -6.74
CA ASP A 131 4.17 3.57 -7.40
C ASP A 131 4.64 2.11 -7.42
N SER A 132 4.32 1.34 -6.36
CA SER A 132 4.64 -0.10 -6.28
C SER A 132 3.96 -0.94 -7.36
N GLY A 133 2.78 -0.52 -7.86
CA GLY A 133 2.08 -1.19 -8.95
C GLY A 133 2.69 -0.93 -10.32
N ASN A 134 3.51 0.13 -10.44
CA ASN A 134 4.13 0.55 -11.70
C ASN A 134 5.58 0.07 -11.86
N GLN A 135 6.09 -0.75 -10.95
CA GLN A 135 7.29 -1.54 -11.25
C GLN A 135 6.86 -2.76 -12.07
N PRO A 136 7.06 -2.80 -13.40
CA PRO A 136 7.20 -4.08 -14.06
C PRO A 136 8.37 -4.74 -13.35
N ARG A 137 8.10 -5.77 -12.54
CA ARG A 137 9.16 -6.59 -11.96
C ARG A 137 10.06 -6.96 -13.12
N MET A 138 11.24 -6.37 -13.09
CA MET A 138 12.35 -6.49 -14.00
C MET A 138 12.10 -7.56 -15.07
N SER A 139 11.80 -7.08 -16.28
CA SER A 139 12.43 -7.54 -17.52
C SER A 139 13.05 -8.93 -17.37
N GLY A 140 12.32 -9.94 -17.85
CA GLY A 140 12.93 -11.20 -18.23
C GLY A 140 14.04 -10.87 -19.22
N ARG A 141 15.23 -10.59 -18.71
CA ARG A 141 16.47 -10.62 -19.45
C ARG A 141 16.63 -12.08 -19.84
N ILE A 142 16.02 -12.43 -20.96
CA ILE A 142 16.46 -13.54 -21.78
C ILE A 142 17.89 -13.13 -22.13
N SER A 143 18.85 -13.63 -21.33
CA SER A 143 20.25 -13.55 -21.68
C SER A 143 20.38 -14.40 -22.93
N LEU A 144 20.25 -13.78 -24.10
CA LEU A 144 20.69 -14.36 -25.35
C LEU A 144 22.18 -14.61 -25.17
N ASN A 145 22.53 -15.86 -24.85
CA ASN A 145 23.91 -16.29 -24.89
C ASN A 145 24.39 -16.12 -26.32
N SER A 146 25.60 -15.60 -26.48
CA SER A 146 26.26 -15.31 -27.76
C SER A 146 26.55 -16.55 -28.62
N THR A 147 25.89 -17.68 -28.36
CA THR A 147 26.05 -18.97 -29.04
C THR A 147 24.80 -19.43 -29.78
N ASP A 148 23.71 -18.66 -29.78
CA ASP A 148 22.53 -19.03 -30.57
C ASP A 148 22.81 -18.76 -32.06
N THR A 149 22.98 -19.84 -32.83
CA THR A 149 23.12 -19.79 -34.29
C THR A 149 21.84 -20.39 -34.87
N ILE A 150 21.12 -19.61 -35.68
CA ILE A 150 19.91 -20.07 -36.36
C ILE A 150 20.32 -20.97 -37.53
N HIS A 151 19.81 -22.20 -37.55
CA HIS A 151 19.97 -23.17 -38.64
C HIS A 151 19.02 -22.90 -39.80
#